data_AF-A0A562NBC3-F1
#
_entry.id   AF-A0A562NBC3-F1
#
_cell.length_a   1.000
_cell.length_b   1.000
_cell.length_c   1.000
_cell.angle_alpha   90.00
_cell.angle_beta   90.00
_cell.angle_gamma   90.00
#
_symmetry.space_group_name_H-M   'P 1'
#
loop_
_entity.id
_entity.type
_entity.pdbx_description
1 polymer ?
#
loop_
_entity_poly.entity_id
_entity_poly.type
_entity_poly.pdbx_seq_one_letter_code
_entity_poly.pdbx_strand_id
1 'polypeptide(L)' 'MWTRVPTIVDGNTISGDWTICFGDRPVGRISYSPEAPGQGAWTWALTEGAELSGRVWTEEAAMASLREAAMGSSPEAA' A
#
# COMPACT_ATOMS: atom_id res chain seq x y z
N MET A 1 8.93 12.79 -2.07
CA MET A 1 9.30 11.70 -3.00
C MET A 1 8.72 10.41 -2.45
N TRP A 2 8.10 9.59 -3.29
CA TRP A 2 7.52 8.31 -2.89
C TRP A 2 8.62 7.24 -2.90
N THR A 3 8.85 6.63 -1.75
CA THR A 3 9.87 5.59 -1.56
C THR A 3 9.17 4.32 -1.14
N ARG A 4 9.56 3.20 -1.75
CA ARG A 4 9.10 1.87 -1.36
C ARG A 4 10.19 1.22 -0.51
N VAL A 5 9.84 0.80 0.69
CA VAL A 5 10.74 0.19 1.65
C VAL A 5 10.27 -1.26 1.84
N PRO A 6 11.10 -2.27 1.58
CA PRO A 6 10.72 -3.65 1.85
C PRO A 6 10.47 -3.82 3.35
N THR A 7 9.35 -4.45 3.71
CA THR A 7 9.01 -4.68 5.10
C THR A 7 9.90 -5.77 5.66
N ILE A 8 10.64 -5.45 6.72
CA ILE A 8 11.51 -6.40 7.44
C ILE A 8 10.85 -6.70 8.78
N VAL A 9 10.44 -7.94 8.98
CA VAL A 9 9.91 -8.44 10.26
C VAL A 9 10.91 -9.44 10.81
N ASP A 10 11.41 -9.21 12.02
CA ASP A 10 12.35 -10.11 12.70
C ASP A 10 13.65 -10.37 11.89
N GLY A 11 14.13 -9.35 11.16
CA GLY A 11 15.31 -9.47 10.29
C GLY A 11 15.06 -10.22 8.98
N ASN A 12 13.85 -10.72 8.75
CA ASN A 12 13.45 -11.34 7.49
C ASN A 12 12.70 -10.34 6.62
N THR A 13 13.18 -10.15 5.39
CA THR A 13 12.42 -9.44 4.37
C THR A 13 11.18 -10.23 4.03
N ILE A 14 10.01 -9.67 4.31
CA ILE A 14 8.75 -10.28 3.91
C ILE A 14 8.59 -10.09 2.41
N SER A 15 8.91 -11.12 1.64
CA SER A 15 8.75 -11.11 0.18
C SER A 15 7.27 -10.85 -0.16
N GLY A 16 7.04 -9.74 -0.87
CA GLY A 16 5.71 -9.30 -1.25
C GLY A 16 5.16 -8.15 -0.41
N ASP A 17 5.73 -7.84 0.75
CA ASP A 17 5.24 -6.73 1.59
C ASP A 17 6.19 -5.52 1.53
N TRP A 18 5.64 -4.37 1.17
CA TRP A 18 6.36 -3.14 0.92
C TRP A 18 5.64 -1.99 1.63
N THR A 19 6.36 -1.31 2.52
CA THR A 19 5.89 -0.07 3.13
C THR A 19 6.17 1.09 2.19
N ILE A 20 5.13 1.86 1.88
CA ILE A 20 5.21 3.05 1.06
C ILE A 20 5.40 4.26 1.98
N CYS A 21 6.48 4.99 1.77
CA CYS A 21 6.83 6.20 2.51
C CYS A 21 6.76 7.41 1.58
N PHE A 22 6.24 8.53 2.08
CA PHE A 22 6.28 9.81 1.41
C PHE A 22 7.21 10.76 2.19
N GLY A 23 8.37 11.05 1.61
CA GLY A 23 9.44 11.73 2.35
C GLY A 23 9.95 10.83 3.47
N ASP A 24 9.81 11.27 4.72
CA ASP A 24 10.26 10.54 5.91
C ASP A 24 9.11 9.81 6.64
N ARG A 25 7.87 9.92 6.14
CA ARG A 25 6.68 9.37 6.82
C ARG A 25 6.10 8.15 6.10
N PRO A 26 5.80 7.05 6.81
CA PRO A 26 5.08 5.92 6.24
C PRO A 26 3.63 6.34 5.98
N VAL A 27 3.21 6.28 4.72
CA VAL A 27 1.85 6.65 4.29
C VAL A 27 0.96 5.43 4.15
N GLY A 28 1.53 4.28 3.78
CA GLY A 28 0.77 3.04 3.71
C GLY A 28 1.66 1.86 3.41
N ARG A 29 1.04 0.73 3.11
CA ARG A 29 1.71 -0.54 2.81
C ARG A 29 0.99 -1.23 1.67
N ILE A 30 1.76 -1.88 0.80
CA ILE A 30 1.25 -2.82 -0.18
C ILE A 30 1.80 -4.20 0.14
N SER A 31 0.97 -5.22 -0.02
CA SER A 31 1.30 -6.60 0.30
C SER A 31 0.84 -7.47 -0.86
N TYR A 32 1.74 -8.29 -1.38
CA TYR A 32 1.46 -9.30 -2.38
C TYR A 32 1.09 -10.60 -1.67
N SER A 33 -0.20 -10.90 -1.68
CA SER A 33 -0.78 -12.10 -1.10
C SER A 33 -1.64 -12.79 -2.17
N PRO A 34 -1.08 -13.73 -2.95
CA PRO A 34 -1.86 -14.58 -3.86
C PRO A 34 -2.60 -15.66 -3.06
N GLU A 35 -3.20 -15.33 -1.92
CA GLU A 35 -3.74 -16.30 -0.95
C GLU A 35 -5.05 -16.95 -1.43
N ALA A 36 -5.71 -16.44 -2.49
CA ALA A 36 -6.92 -17.06 -3.01
C ALA A 36 -7.12 -16.87 -4.53
N PRO A 37 -7.47 -17.93 -5.28
CA PRO A 37 -7.97 -17.78 -6.65
C PRO A 37 -9.25 -16.93 -6.62
N GLY A 38 -9.25 -15.81 -7.35
CA GLY A 38 -10.40 -14.92 -7.47
C GLY A 38 -10.35 -13.63 -6.63
N GLN A 39 -9.29 -13.40 -5.85
CA GLN A 39 -9.04 -12.10 -5.21
C GLN A 39 -7.79 -11.42 -5.79
N GLY A 40 -7.80 -10.09 -5.82
CA GLY A 40 -6.63 -9.31 -6.26
C GLY A 40 -5.38 -9.73 -5.49
N ALA A 41 -4.33 -10.12 -6.23
CA ALA A 41 -3.09 -10.63 -5.64
C ALA A 41 -2.32 -9.56 -4.86
N TRP A 42 -2.61 -8.28 -5.08
CA TRP A 42 -2.01 -7.16 -4.40
C TRP A 42 -3.03 -6.49 -3.50
N THR A 43 -2.68 -6.34 -2.24
CA THR A 43 -3.45 -5.61 -1.23
C THR A 43 -2.72 -4.31 -0.92
N TRP A 44 -3.45 -3.23 -0.70
CA TRP A 44 -2.90 -1.96 -0.22
C TRP A 44 -3.69 -1.47 0.98
N ALA A 45 -3.04 -0.77 1.90
CA ALA A 45 -3.65 -0.20 3.09
C ALA A 45 -2.93 1.09 3.49
N LEU A 46 -3.66 2.10 3.95
CA LEU A 46 -3.06 3.31 4.52
C LEU A 46 -2.70 3.13 6.00
N THR A 47 -1.62 3.79 6.40
CA THR A 47 -1.17 3.81 7.80
C THR A 47 -2.06 4.70 8.64
N GLU A 48 -2.46 5.86 8.11
CA GLU A 48 -3.31 6.84 8.82
C GLU A 48 -4.83 6.58 8.65
N GLY A 49 -5.20 5.54 7.91
CA GLY A 49 -6.59 5.17 7.67
C GLY A 49 -6.69 3.69 7.36
N ALA A 50 -6.68 2.84 8.39
CA ALA A 50 -6.75 1.38 8.22
C ALA A 50 -8.00 0.91 7.45
N GLU A 51 -9.07 1.72 7.48
CA GLU A 51 -10.29 1.52 6.68
C GLU A 51 -10.10 1.77 5.18
N LEU A 52 -9.11 2.58 4.79
CA LEU A 52 -8.72 2.84 3.41
C LEU A 52 -7.72 1.76 2.97
N SER A 53 -8.27 0.58 2.74
CA SER A 53 -7.56 -0.57 2.20
C SER A 53 -8.34 -1.21 1.06
N GLY A 54 -7.61 -1.80 0.11
CA GLY A 54 -8.20 -2.38 -1.09
C GLY A 54 -7.36 -3.50 -1.67
N ARG A 55 -7.94 -4.23 -2.62
CA ARG A 55 -7.29 -5.33 -3.34
C ARG A 55 -7.39 -5.10 -4.83
N VAL A 56 -6.30 -5.40 -5.53
CA VAL A 56 -6.15 -5.20 -6.96
C VAL A 56 -5.28 -6.29 -7.56
N TRP A 57 -5.35 -6.44 -8.88
CA TRP A 57 -4.65 -7.50 -9.60
C TRP A 57 -3.20 -7.16 -9.94
N THR A 58 -2.82 -5.88 -9.92
CA THR A 58 -1.49 -5.41 -10.32
C THR A 58 -0.84 -4.53 -9.24
N GLU A 59 0.49 -4.62 -9.12
CA GLU A 59 1.29 -3.78 -8.22
C GLU A 59 1.06 -2.30 -8.51
N GLU A 60 1.04 -1.92 -9.79
CA GLU A 60 0.85 -0.54 -10.22
C GLU A 60 -0.50 0.00 -9.78
N ALA A 61 -1.58 -0.79 -9.88
CA ALA A 61 -2.88 -0.40 -9.37
C ALA A 61 -2.86 -0.25 -7.85
N ALA A 62 -2.10 -1.09 -7.13
CA ALA A 62 -2.04 -1.03 -5.66
C ALA A 62 -1.34 0.26 -5.22
N MET A 63 -0.22 0.60 -5.86
CA MET A 63 0.45 1.87 -5.64
C MET A 63 -0.39 3.07 -6.06
N ALA A 64 -1.08 3.00 -7.20
CA ALA A 64 -1.97 4.07 -7.65
C ALA A 64 -3.08 4.30 -6.63
N SER A 65 -3.81 3.27 -6.23
CA SER A 65 -4.88 3.38 -5.23
C SER A 65 -4.37 3.88 -3.87
N LEU A 66 -3.20 3.43 -3.42
CA LEU A 66 -2.60 3.92 -2.18
C LEU A 66 -2.23 5.41 -2.28
N ARG A 67 -1.66 5.84 -3.41
CA ARG A 67 -1.33 7.26 -3.66
C ARG A 67 -2.59 8.10 -3.71
N GLU A 68 -3.59 7.67 -4.47
CA GLU A 68 -4.89 8.34 -4.57
C GLU A 68 -5.58 8.42 -3.21
N ALA A 69 -5.54 7.36 -2.40
CA ALA A 69 -6.14 7.39 -1.06
C ALA A 69 -5.37 8.31 -0.09
N ALA A 70 -4.03 8.30 -0.15
CA ALA A 70 -3.18 9.17 0.66
C ALA A 70 -3.32 10.64 0.26
N MET A 71 -3.50 10.92 -1.03
CA MET A 71 -3.70 12.27 -1.58
C MET A 71 -5.14 12.75 -1.43
N GLY A 72 -6.11 11.85 -1.56
CA GLY A 72 -7.55 12.09 -1.44
C GLY A 72 -8.05 12.24 0.01
N SER A 73 -7.22 11.90 1.01
CA SER A 73 -7.41 12.39 2.39
C SER A 73 -7.11 13.88 2.54
N SER A 74 -6.72 14.61 1.49
CA SER A 74 -6.84 16.06 1.44
C SER A 74 -8.24 16.42 0.93
N PRO A 75 -9.17 16.90 1.77
CA PRO A 75 -10.49 17.31 1.32
C PRO A 75 -10.40 18.66 0.59
N GLU A 76 -10.23 18.64 -0.74
CA GLU A 76 -10.56 19.75 -1.65
C GLU A 76 -10.48 19.22 -3.10
N ALA A 77 -11.47 19.36 -3.99
CA ALA A 77 -12.58 20.29 -4.13
C ALA A 77 -13.76 19.53 -4.79
N ALA A 78 -15.03 19.65 -4.35
CA ALA A 78 -15.90 20.83 -4.37
C ALA A 78 -16.06 21.42 -5.78
#